data_AF-A0AB35ZEM3-F1
#
_entry.id   AF-A0AB35ZEM3-F1
#
_cell.length_a   1.000
_cell.length_b   1.000
_cell.length_c   1.000
_cell.angle_alpha   90.00
_cell.angle_beta   90.00
_cell.angle_gamma   90.00
#
_symmetry.space_group_name_H-M   'P 1'
#
loop_
_entity.id
_entity.type
_entity.pdbx_description
1 polymer ?
#
loop_
_entity_poly.entity_id
_entity_poly.type
_entity_poly.pdbx_seq_one_letter_code
_entity_poly.pdbx_strand_id
1 'polypeptide(L)'
;METFDLESHLQDAYSRFPEAKHQPVIGLTANYEGIDATLRDRYYKQVIAAGGTPVIIPPVADAQVIVNTLEHLDGLILTGGGDHNPLWMGEEPSPRLHNINQERDAAELMITRLGFNRQIPMLGICRGIQTLAIALGGKVCQDIKQLVKHSQDADRTEPTHIVEIKKDSTLYNIYNKEKVFVNSFHHQAVSEPGNHLRTIAKSSDHIIEAVESSEYKQILGVQWHPEWLEEEGLKIFQWLVNQANNFYAAKQLHKRILTLDTHCDTPMFFPQGIKFDHRDSRILVDLHKMTDGHQDATTMVAYLPQPQIGESFSSKVAFDVKGPAQYADLIFDKIEEIVSKNRQYLSIARTPADLYSDKRNGRKSIMLGIENGLALEHDISNVKHFAQRGIVYITLCHNGDNDICDSARGCNTHNGVSSFGEKVIQEMNRLGIMVDLSHGGEKSFYDALDISQTPIVCSHSSSRALCDVPRNLTDDQMRALAAKGGVAHTTLYHGFLRKEGEADIMDAIAHLEHAIDVMGIDHVGLGTDFDGDGGIRGLADSSELINFTLQLLHRKYSEQDIVKIWGGNWLRVMTQVQNFKH
;
A
#
# COMPACT_ATOMS: atom_id res chain seq x y z
N MET A 1 -3.03 4.64 -57.95
CA MET A 1 -3.86 3.86 -57.01
C MET A 1 -2.91 3.27 -56.01
N GLU A 2 -3.09 3.55 -54.72
CA GLU A 2 -2.42 2.76 -53.69
C GLU A 2 -2.92 1.31 -53.83
N THR A 3 -1.99 0.36 -53.93
CA THR A 3 -2.31 -1.07 -53.94
C THR A 3 -2.56 -1.52 -52.51
N PHE A 4 -3.73 -2.11 -52.25
CA PHE A 4 -4.06 -2.71 -50.95
C PHE A 4 -3.27 -4.01 -50.76
N ASP A 5 -2.09 -3.91 -50.15
CA ASP A 5 -1.18 -5.04 -49.89
C ASP A 5 -0.97 -5.24 -48.39
N LEU A 6 -1.70 -6.19 -47.81
CA LEU A 6 -1.62 -6.52 -46.38
C LEU A 6 -0.22 -7.03 -45.99
N GLU A 7 0.46 -7.77 -46.86
CA GLU A 7 1.78 -8.35 -46.55
C GLU A 7 2.81 -7.25 -46.30
N SER A 8 2.75 -6.15 -47.07
CA SER A 8 3.62 -4.98 -46.86
C SER A 8 3.45 -4.34 -45.48
N HIS A 9 2.24 -4.37 -44.92
CA HIS A 9 1.96 -3.85 -43.57
C HIS A 9 2.43 -4.80 -42.47
N LEU A 10 2.39 -6.12 -42.70
CA LEU A 10 2.81 -7.14 -41.75
C LEU A 10 4.33 -7.36 -41.71
N GLN A 11 5.03 -7.02 -42.79
CA GLN A 11 6.46 -7.28 -42.94
C GLN A 11 7.31 -6.66 -41.81
N ASP A 12 6.98 -5.45 -41.32
CA ASP A 12 7.70 -4.85 -40.19
C ASP A 12 7.63 -5.73 -38.94
N ALA A 13 6.43 -6.21 -38.60
CA ALA A 13 6.21 -7.07 -37.43
C ALA A 13 6.94 -8.42 -37.59
N TYR A 14 6.84 -9.05 -38.76
CA TYR A 14 7.45 -10.36 -39.01
C TYR A 14 8.98 -10.33 -39.18
N SER A 15 9.55 -9.15 -39.43
CA SER A 15 11.00 -8.99 -39.64
C SER A 15 11.84 -8.98 -38.35
N ARG A 16 11.21 -9.00 -37.16
CA ARG A 16 11.91 -8.87 -35.87
C ARG A 16 11.32 -9.73 -34.75
N PHE A 17 12.18 -10.12 -33.81
CA PHE A 17 11.78 -10.82 -32.58
C PHE A 17 12.44 -10.17 -31.34
N PRO A 18 11.69 -9.87 -30.26
CA PRO A 18 10.22 -9.91 -30.19
C PRO A 18 9.57 -8.92 -31.18
N GLU A 19 8.35 -9.22 -31.62
CA GLU A 19 7.61 -8.41 -32.60
C GLU A 19 7.37 -6.98 -32.12
N ALA A 20 7.32 -6.77 -30.79
CA ALA A 20 7.24 -5.46 -30.17
C ALA A 20 8.01 -5.40 -28.85
N LYS A 21 8.45 -4.19 -28.48
CA LYS A 21 8.87 -3.89 -27.11
C LYS A 21 7.61 -3.73 -26.26
N HIS A 22 7.70 -4.05 -24.98
CA HIS A 22 6.60 -3.79 -24.05
C HIS A 22 6.28 -2.30 -23.99
N GLN A 23 4.99 -1.99 -23.98
CA GLN A 23 4.42 -0.68 -23.71
C GLN A 23 3.29 -0.85 -22.69
N PRO A 24 3.10 0.11 -21.77
CA PRO A 24 2.08 -0.01 -20.74
C PRO A 24 0.70 0.13 -21.38
N VAL A 25 -0.26 -0.66 -20.90
CA VAL A 25 -1.65 -0.65 -21.40
C VAL A 25 -2.44 0.44 -20.67
N ILE A 26 -2.93 1.42 -21.42
CA ILE A 26 -3.68 2.56 -20.90
C ILE A 26 -5.16 2.41 -21.27
N GLY A 27 -5.99 2.22 -20.27
CA GLY A 27 -7.45 2.18 -20.43
C GLY A 27 -8.03 3.57 -20.67
N LEU A 28 -8.96 3.70 -21.61
CA LEU A 28 -9.66 4.93 -21.96
C LEU A 28 -11.15 4.71 -21.78
N THR A 29 -11.80 5.39 -20.83
CA THR A 29 -13.24 5.24 -20.65
C THR A 29 -14.00 5.82 -21.84
N ALA A 30 -14.89 5.02 -22.43
CA ALA A 30 -15.71 5.44 -23.55
C ALA A 30 -16.89 6.31 -23.10
N ASN A 31 -17.29 7.23 -23.97
CA ASN A 31 -18.58 7.90 -23.87
C ASN A 31 -19.70 6.97 -24.37
N TYR A 32 -20.94 7.28 -24.05
CA TYR A 32 -22.12 6.59 -24.58
C TYR A 32 -23.07 7.59 -25.24
N GLU A 33 -23.37 7.39 -26.51
CA GLU A 33 -24.27 8.27 -27.27
C GLU A 33 -25.24 7.43 -28.11
N GLY A 34 -26.54 7.56 -27.85
CA GLY A 34 -27.55 6.73 -28.48
C GLY A 34 -27.40 5.25 -28.09
N ILE A 35 -26.83 4.45 -28.99
CA ILE A 35 -26.51 3.03 -28.80
C ILE A 35 -25.02 2.73 -28.95
N ASP A 36 -24.19 3.77 -29.15
CA ASP A 36 -22.78 3.64 -29.48
C ASP A 36 -21.89 3.98 -28.29
N ALA A 37 -20.88 3.14 -28.04
CA ALA A 37 -19.74 3.50 -27.21
C ALA A 37 -18.72 4.27 -28.06
N THR A 38 -18.47 5.54 -27.73
CA THR A 38 -17.68 6.45 -28.58
C THR A 38 -16.47 7.04 -27.86
N LEU A 39 -15.44 7.39 -28.61
CA LEU A 39 -14.24 8.04 -28.08
C LEU A 39 -13.70 9.06 -29.08
N ARG A 40 -13.29 10.24 -28.60
CA ARG A 40 -12.59 11.23 -29.43
C ARG A 40 -11.19 10.74 -29.77
N ASP A 41 -10.79 10.88 -31.03
CA ASP A 41 -9.54 10.32 -31.54
C ASP A 41 -8.27 10.88 -30.88
N ARG A 42 -8.35 12.12 -30.41
CA ARG A 42 -7.25 12.82 -29.74
C ARG A 42 -6.71 12.09 -28.51
N TYR A 43 -7.57 11.42 -27.73
CA TYR A 43 -7.13 10.68 -26.54
C TYR A 43 -6.17 9.54 -26.89
N TYR A 44 -6.57 8.62 -27.77
CA TYR A 44 -5.73 7.47 -28.09
C TYR A 44 -4.49 7.88 -28.89
N LYS A 45 -4.56 8.93 -29.72
CA LYS A 45 -3.40 9.47 -30.44
C LYS A 45 -2.35 10.02 -29.48
N GLN A 46 -2.75 10.73 -28.43
CA GLN A 46 -1.83 11.23 -27.40
C GLN A 46 -1.21 10.10 -26.56
N VAL A 47 -1.98 9.04 -26.24
CA VAL A 47 -1.43 7.84 -25.59
C VAL A 47 -0.35 7.18 -26.45
N ILE A 48 -0.61 6.99 -27.75
CA ILE A 48 0.37 6.41 -28.69
C ILE A 48 1.61 7.30 -28.78
N ALA A 49 1.44 8.62 -28.91
CA ALA A 49 2.55 9.57 -28.96
C ALA A 49 3.37 9.60 -27.66
N ALA A 50 2.74 9.34 -26.51
CA ALA A 50 3.41 9.21 -25.22
C ALA A 50 4.10 7.85 -25.02
N GLY A 51 3.89 6.88 -25.91
CA GLY A 51 4.51 5.56 -25.87
C GLY A 51 3.69 4.48 -25.15
N GLY A 52 2.40 4.70 -24.93
CA GLY A 52 1.47 3.72 -24.35
C GLY A 52 0.63 2.97 -25.40
N THR A 53 0.03 1.85 -24.99
CA THR A 53 -0.94 1.10 -25.79
C THR A 53 -2.37 1.43 -25.34
N PRO A 54 -3.20 2.13 -26.15
CA PRO A 54 -4.55 2.49 -25.74
C PRO A 54 -5.54 1.31 -25.85
N VAL A 55 -6.42 1.16 -24.85
CA VAL A 55 -7.56 0.23 -24.88
C VAL A 55 -8.82 0.97 -24.48
N ILE A 56 -9.88 0.85 -25.29
CA ILE A 56 -11.17 1.50 -25.00
C ILE A 56 -11.97 0.63 -24.03
N ILE A 57 -12.44 1.23 -22.94
CA ILE A 57 -13.27 0.57 -21.92
C ILE A 57 -14.73 0.97 -22.14
N PRO A 58 -15.63 0.02 -22.44
CA PRO A 58 -17.05 0.32 -22.58
C PRO A 58 -17.68 0.70 -21.22
N PRO A 59 -18.73 1.53 -21.20
CA PRO A 59 -19.39 1.96 -19.97
C PRO A 59 -20.28 0.84 -19.41
N VAL A 60 -19.66 -0.15 -18.76
CA VAL A 60 -20.35 -1.31 -18.18
C VAL A 60 -20.26 -1.25 -16.66
N ALA A 61 -21.39 -0.99 -15.99
CA ALA A 61 -21.50 -0.96 -14.53
C ALA A 61 -21.66 -2.37 -13.92
N ASP A 62 -20.75 -3.28 -14.26
CA ASP A 62 -20.68 -4.63 -13.71
C ASP A 62 -19.34 -4.84 -12.98
N ALA A 63 -19.40 -5.21 -11.71
CA ALA A 63 -18.21 -5.32 -10.87
C ALA A 63 -17.22 -6.39 -11.38
N GLN A 64 -17.71 -7.52 -11.89
CA GLN A 64 -16.86 -8.59 -12.40
C GLN A 64 -16.14 -8.13 -13.67
N VAL A 65 -16.87 -7.53 -14.62
CA VAL A 65 -16.29 -6.99 -15.85
C VAL A 65 -15.26 -5.91 -15.56
N ILE A 66 -15.57 -4.98 -14.65
CA ILE A 66 -14.65 -3.90 -14.27
C ILE A 66 -13.38 -4.47 -13.64
N VAL A 67 -13.50 -5.36 -12.64
CA VAL A 67 -12.32 -5.97 -11.99
C VAL A 67 -11.44 -6.68 -13.03
N ASN A 68 -12.02 -7.54 -13.89
CA ASN A 68 -11.25 -8.23 -14.92
C ASN A 68 -10.60 -7.27 -15.91
N THR A 69 -11.24 -6.14 -16.20
CA THR A 69 -10.63 -5.11 -17.06
C THR A 69 -9.42 -4.48 -16.37
N LEU A 70 -9.58 -4.03 -15.12
CA LEU A 70 -8.53 -3.35 -14.36
C LEU A 70 -7.27 -4.21 -14.13
N GLU A 71 -7.42 -5.53 -13.97
CA GLU A 71 -6.28 -6.47 -13.83
C GLU A 71 -5.31 -6.44 -15.03
N HIS A 72 -5.78 -6.01 -16.21
CA HIS A 72 -5.00 -5.96 -17.45
C HIS A 72 -4.47 -4.56 -17.79
N LEU A 73 -4.75 -3.55 -16.96
CA LEU A 73 -4.34 -2.17 -17.20
C LEU A 73 -3.11 -1.80 -16.37
N ASP A 74 -2.32 -0.90 -16.93
CA ASP A 74 -1.18 -0.27 -16.26
C ASP A 74 -1.42 1.20 -15.96
N GLY A 75 -2.40 1.82 -16.63
CA GLY A 75 -2.89 3.16 -16.33
C GLY A 75 -4.30 3.39 -16.87
N LEU A 76 -4.94 4.47 -16.43
CA LEU A 76 -6.31 4.80 -16.79
C LEU A 76 -6.45 6.28 -17.16
N ILE A 77 -7.23 6.57 -18.20
CA ILE A 77 -7.70 7.92 -18.52
C ILE A 77 -9.22 7.93 -18.42
N LEU A 78 -9.72 8.79 -17.53
CA LEU A 78 -11.13 9.14 -17.46
C LEU A 78 -11.36 10.32 -18.41
N THR A 79 -12.08 10.07 -19.50
CA THR A 79 -12.20 11.02 -20.61
C THR A 79 -13.19 12.15 -20.33
N GLY A 80 -13.19 13.22 -21.14
CA GLY A 80 -14.17 14.29 -21.05
C GLY A 80 -15.59 13.84 -21.46
N GLY A 81 -16.61 14.63 -21.14
CA GLY A 81 -18.01 14.26 -21.43
C GLY A 81 -19.03 15.29 -20.95
N GLY A 82 -20.30 14.87 -20.95
CA GLY A 82 -21.42 15.65 -20.40
C GLY A 82 -21.46 15.67 -18.87
N ASP A 83 -22.57 16.12 -18.31
CA ASP A 83 -22.66 16.38 -16.88
C ASP A 83 -22.80 15.09 -16.07
N HIS A 84 -22.35 15.12 -14.82
CA HIS A 84 -22.68 14.08 -13.85
C HIS A 84 -24.06 14.30 -13.26
N ASN A 85 -24.78 13.21 -12.97
CA ASN A 85 -26.01 13.29 -12.20
C ASN A 85 -25.71 13.72 -10.74
N PRO A 86 -26.22 14.88 -10.28
CA PRO A 86 -25.91 15.42 -8.95
C PRO A 86 -26.44 14.55 -7.79
N LEU A 87 -27.36 13.61 -8.06
CA LEU A 87 -27.83 12.65 -7.07
C LEU A 87 -26.72 11.75 -6.52
N TRP A 88 -25.64 11.52 -7.27
CA TRP A 88 -24.45 10.80 -6.77
C TRP A 88 -23.75 11.53 -5.61
N MET A 89 -24.01 12.83 -5.46
CA MET A 89 -23.49 13.68 -4.39
C MET A 89 -24.57 14.07 -3.37
N GLY A 90 -25.79 13.51 -3.50
CA GLY A 90 -26.93 13.83 -2.63
C GLY A 90 -27.52 15.21 -2.86
N GLU A 91 -27.38 15.78 -4.07
CA GLU A 91 -27.89 17.11 -4.42
C GLU A 91 -29.05 17.05 -5.42
N GLU A 92 -29.99 17.99 -5.31
CA GLU A 92 -31.05 18.21 -6.30
C GLU A 92 -30.49 18.84 -7.59
N PRO A 93 -31.05 18.52 -8.77
CA PRO A 93 -30.58 19.05 -10.04
C PRO A 93 -30.85 20.55 -10.18
N SER A 94 -29.81 21.28 -10.54
CA SER A 94 -29.88 22.68 -10.92
C SER A 94 -30.66 22.84 -12.24
N PRO A 95 -31.44 23.92 -12.41
CA PRO A 95 -32.03 24.27 -13.71
C PRO A 95 -31.00 24.53 -14.82
N ARG A 96 -29.71 24.64 -14.48
CA ARG A 96 -28.60 24.86 -15.42
C ARG A 96 -27.76 23.60 -15.66
N LEU A 97 -28.21 22.44 -15.15
CA LEU A 97 -27.64 21.15 -15.45
C LEU A 97 -27.88 20.85 -16.94
N HIS A 98 -26.85 20.37 -17.63
CA HIS A 98 -26.94 19.92 -19.01
C HIS A 98 -27.23 18.41 -19.06
N ASN A 99 -26.92 17.77 -20.20
CA ASN A 99 -27.21 16.36 -20.42
C ASN A 99 -26.37 15.46 -19.52
N ILE A 100 -27.03 14.64 -18.71
CA ILE A 100 -26.43 13.58 -17.90
C ILE A 100 -26.35 12.26 -18.66
N ASN A 101 -25.43 11.37 -18.26
CA ASN A 101 -25.26 10.06 -18.87
C ASN A 101 -25.23 8.94 -17.82
N GLN A 102 -26.39 8.33 -17.58
CA GLN A 102 -26.53 7.28 -16.57
C GLN A 102 -25.65 6.04 -16.83
N GLU A 103 -25.59 5.58 -18.09
CA GLU A 103 -24.77 4.42 -18.49
C GLU A 103 -23.30 4.63 -18.11
N ARG A 104 -22.83 5.85 -18.34
CA ARG A 104 -21.45 6.23 -18.09
C ARG A 104 -21.15 6.51 -16.62
N ASP A 105 -22.04 7.18 -15.91
CA ASP A 105 -21.83 7.62 -14.53
C ASP A 105 -21.49 6.45 -13.60
N ALA A 106 -22.36 5.43 -13.53
CA ALA A 106 -22.15 4.31 -12.62
C ALA A 106 -20.86 3.53 -12.94
N ALA A 107 -20.62 3.26 -14.23
CA ALA A 107 -19.44 2.52 -14.68
C ALA A 107 -18.14 3.23 -14.31
N GLU A 108 -18.02 4.53 -14.61
CA GLU A 108 -16.78 5.26 -14.33
C GLU A 108 -16.54 5.53 -12.86
N LEU A 109 -17.59 5.77 -12.07
CA LEU A 109 -17.45 5.91 -10.62
C LEU A 109 -16.93 4.59 -9.99
N MET A 110 -17.45 3.44 -10.43
CA MET A 110 -16.97 2.13 -10.01
C MET A 110 -15.54 1.85 -10.47
N ILE A 111 -15.23 2.08 -11.75
CA ILE A 111 -13.87 1.94 -12.32
C ILE A 111 -12.87 2.77 -11.53
N THR A 112 -13.21 4.03 -11.24
CA THR A 112 -12.34 4.95 -10.52
C THR A 112 -12.06 4.47 -9.10
N ARG A 113 -13.09 4.11 -8.33
CA ARG A 113 -12.90 3.64 -6.96
C ARG A 113 -12.14 2.31 -6.89
N LEU A 114 -12.45 1.37 -7.79
CA LEU A 114 -11.76 0.07 -7.85
C LEU A 114 -10.32 0.19 -8.34
N GLY A 115 -10.05 1.09 -9.28
CA GLY A 115 -8.69 1.42 -9.74
C GLY A 115 -7.87 2.12 -8.66
N PHE A 116 -8.51 2.99 -7.86
CA PHE A 116 -7.87 3.71 -6.76
C PHE A 116 -7.38 2.75 -5.67
N ASN A 117 -8.20 1.76 -5.32
CA ASN A 117 -7.81 0.73 -4.35
C ASN A 117 -6.62 -0.12 -4.85
N ARG A 118 -6.52 -0.33 -6.18
CA ARG A 118 -5.43 -1.06 -6.84
C ARG A 118 -4.19 -0.21 -7.16
N GLN A 119 -4.16 1.05 -6.72
CA GLN A 119 -3.05 1.98 -6.98
C GLN A 119 -2.78 2.24 -8.47
N ILE A 120 -3.74 1.99 -9.36
CA ILE A 120 -3.56 2.19 -10.80
C ILE A 120 -3.33 3.69 -11.08
N PRO A 121 -2.27 4.07 -11.81
CA PRO A 121 -2.06 5.46 -12.23
C PRO A 121 -3.23 5.99 -13.07
N MET A 122 -3.71 7.21 -12.78
CA MET A 122 -4.88 7.77 -13.45
C MET A 122 -4.71 9.23 -13.89
N LEU A 123 -5.34 9.55 -15.01
CA LEU A 123 -5.54 10.90 -15.50
C LEU A 123 -7.03 11.18 -15.74
N GLY A 124 -7.59 12.15 -15.02
CA GLY A 124 -8.95 12.64 -15.25
C GLY A 124 -8.96 13.93 -16.06
N ILE A 125 -9.67 13.97 -17.19
CA ILE A 125 -9.72 15.15 -18.08
C ILE A 125 -11.15 15.69 -18.16
N CYS A 126 -11.34 16.98 -17.84
CA CYS A 126 -12.61 17.70 -17.87
C CYS A 126 -13.71 17.02 -17.02
N ARG A 127 -14.56 16.19 -17.62
CA ARG A 127 -15.49 15.35 -16.84
C ARG A 127 -14.73 14.31 -16.00
N GLY A 128 -13.58 13.82 -16.47
CA GLY A 128 -12.80 12.83 -15.73
C GLY A 128 -12.26 13.32 -14.39
N ILE A 129 -11.84 14.60 -14.26
CA ILE A 129 -11.46 15.15 -12.95
C ILE A 129 -12.65 15.23 -11.99
N GLN A 130 -13.85 15.48 -12.52
CA GLN A 130 -15.09 15.48 -11.75
C GLN A 130 -15.45 14.06 -11.30
N THR A 131 -15.26 13.07 -12.16
CA THR A 131 -15.40 11.64 -11.82
C THR A 131 -14.43 11.26 -10.71
N LEU A 132 -13.16 11.67 -10.77
CA LEU A 132 -12.19 11.47 -9.69
C LEU A 132 -12.72 12.05 -8.37
N ALA A 133 -13.18 13.31 -8.37
CA ALA A 133 -13.71 13.94 -7.18
C ALA A 133 -14.91 13.17 -6.61
N ILE A 134 -15.95 12.91 -7.41
CA ILE A 134 -17.17 12.23 -6.94
C ILE A 134 -16.85 10.81 -6.44
N ALA A 135 -16.13 10.02 -7.23
CA ALA A 135 -15.81 8.64 -6.89
C ALA A 135 -15.00 8.55 -5.59
N LEU A 136 -14.21 9.59 -5.28
CA LEU A 136 -13.35 9.70 -4.10
C LEU A 136 -13.95 10.57 -2.98
N GLY A 137 -15.26 10.82 -3.01
CA GLY A 137 -15.99 11.47 -1.90
C GLY A 137 -15.88 12.99 -1.84
N GLY A 138 -15.44 13.63 -2.92
CA GLY A 138 -15.53 15.06 -3.17
C GLY A 138 -16.88 15.46 -3.79
N LYS A 139 -16.97 16.72 -4.22
CA LYS A 139 -18.15 17.32 -4.85
C LYS A 139 -17.82 18.15 -6.08
N VAL A 140 -18.82 18.32 -6.93
CA VAL A 140 -18.75 19.06 -8.19
C VAL A 140 -19.83 20.14 -8.17
N CYS A 141 -19.42 21.38 -8.46
CA CYS A 141 -20.37 22.45 -8.69
C CYS A 141 -21.11 22.20 -10.02
N GLN A 142 -22.44 22.14 -9.97
CA GLN A 142 -23.27 21.85 -11.15
C GLN A 142 -23.25 22.97 -12.20
N ASP A 143 -22.97 24.21 -11.81
CA ASP A 143 -22.81 25.34 -12.71
C ASP A 143 -22.01 26.46 -12.02
N ILE A 144 -20.78 26.68 -12.48
CA ILE A 144 -19.85 27.62 -11.88
C ILE A 144 -20.26 29.08 -12.12
N LYS A 145 -20.13 29.89 -11.07
CA LYS A 145 -20.21 31.35 -11.20
C LYS A 145 -18.85 31.85 -11.68
N GLN A 146 -18.80 32.34 -12.91
CA GLN A 146 -17.54 32.59 -13.59
C GLN A 146 -17.30 34.08 -13.90
N LEU A 147 -16.06 34.52 -13.72
CA LEU A 147 -15.54 35.79 -14.25
C LEU A 147 -14.62 35.54 -15.45
N VAL A 148 -14.09 34.33 -15.57
CA VAL A 148 -13.38 33.81 -16.74
C VAL A 148 -14.35 32.99 -17.59
N LYS A 149 -14.20 33.01 -18.91
CA LYS A 149 -15.03 32.16 -19.79
C LYS A 149 -14.48 30.72 -19.76
N HIS A 150 -15.04 29.84 -18.96
CA HIS A 150 -14.54 28.45 -18.85
C HIS A 150 -15.10 27.50 -19.92
N SER A 151 -16.12 27.95 -20.65
CA SER A 151 -16.65 27.30 -21.84
C SER A 151 -16.51 28.24 -23.04
N GLN A 152 -15.52 27.97 -23.87
CA GLN A 152 -15.05 28.89 -24.91
C GLN A 152 -15.70 28.65 -26.27
N ASP A 153 -15.73 29.70 -27.10
CA ASP A 153 -16.12 29.59 -28.52
C ASP A 153 -14.89 29.45 -29.44
N ALA A 154 -13.68 29.57 -28.89
CA ALA A 154 -12.44 29.41 -29.62
C ALA A 154 -12.24 27.96 -30.08
N ASP A 155 -11.32 27.75 -31.02
CA ASP A 155 -10.94 26.40 -31.42
C ASP A 155 -10.42 25.61 -30.21
N ARG A 156 -10.69 24.30 -30.19
CA ARG A 156 -10.25 23.44 -29.09
C ARG A 156 -8.74 23.38 -28.95
N THR A 157 -7.96 23.71 -29.98
CA THR A 157 -6.50 23.77 -29.89
C THR A 157 -5.98 25.09 -29.31
N GLU A 158 -6.83 26.12 -29.20
CA GLU A 158 -6.41 27.46 -28.78
C GLU A 158 -6.51 27.63 -27.26
N PRO A 159 -5.40 27.94 -26.55
CA PRO A 159 -5.46 28.33 -25.15
C PRO A 159 -6.10 29.70 -24.97
N THR A 160 -7.01 29.85 -24.01
CA THR A 160 -7.83 31.08 -23.88
C THR A 160 -7.75 31.75 -22.51
N HIS A 161 -7.28 31.05 -21.47
CA HIS A 161 -7.09 31.63 -20.15
C HIS A 161 -5.93 31.00 -19.40
N ILE A 162 -5.57 31.61 -18.27
CA ILE A 162 -4.44 31.22 -17.43
C ILE A 162 -4.92 30.37 -16.27
N VAL A 163 -4.10 29.38 -15.91
CA VAL A 163 -4.20 28.58 -14.69
C VAL A 163 -2.92 28.75 -13.87
N GLU A 164 -3.07 29.04 -12.58
CA GLU A 164 -1.98 29.16 -11.62
C GLU A 164 -1.73 27.81 -10.93
N ILE A 165 -0.50 27.32 -11.01
CA ILE A 165 -0.05 26.02 -10.52
C ILE A 165 0.77 26.20 -9.23
N LYS A 166 0.48 25.38 -8.21
CA LYS A 166 1.28 25.32 -6.98
C LYS A 166 2.65 24.68 -7.23
N LYS A 167 3.72 25.24 -6.64
CA LYS A 167 5.11 24.79 -6.83
C LYS A 167 5.37 23.36 -6.35
N ASP A 168 4.68 22.95 -5.30
CA ASP A 168 4.81 21.64 -4.67
C ASP A 168 3.94 20.57 -5.34
N SER A 169 3.62 20.68 -6.63
CA SER A 169 2.67 19.81 -7.33
C SER A 169 3.27 19.02 -8.48
N THR A 170 2.59 17.93 -8.86
CA THR A 170 2.93 17.13 -10.03
C THR A 170 2.93 17.97 -11.30
N LEU A 171 1.97 18.88 -11.47
CA LEU A 171 1.90 19.76 -12.65
C LEU A 171 3.10 20.70 -12.73
N TYR A 172 3.59 21.22 -11.61
CA TYR A 172 4.80 22.03 -11.61
C TYR A 172 6.01 21.20 -12.05
N ASN A 173 6.11 19.94 -11.61
CA ASN A 173 7.17 19.04 -12.07
C ASN A 173 7.09 18.71 -13.57
N ILE A 174 5.88 18.67 -14.14
CA ILE A 174 5.67 18.42 -15.58
C ILE A 174 6.04 19.65 -16.43
N TYR A 175 5.56 20.84 -16.05
CA TYR A 175 5.66 22.03 -16.89
C TYR A 175 6.81 22.98 -16.51
N ASN A 176 7.31 22.89 -15.28
CA ASN A 176 8.28 23.81 -14.68
C ASN A 176 7.83 25.29 -14.78
N LYS A 177 6.54 25.55 -14.57
CA LYS A 177 5.89 26.86 -14.67
C LYS A 177 4.82 27.01 -13.60
N GLU A 178 4.73 28.20 -13.01
CA GLU A 178 3.65 28.56 -12.07
C GLU A 178 2.37 29.00 -12.80
N LYS A 179 2.46 29.29 -14.10
CA LYS A 179 1.34 29.72 -14.93
C LYS A 179 1.38 29.02 -16.28
N VAL A 180 0.24 28.46 -16.68
CA VAL A 180 0.04 27.84 -17.99
C VAL A 180 -1.21 28.42 -18.64
N PHE A 181 -1.24 28.41 -19.97
CA PHE A 181 -2.41 28.80 -20.75
C PHE A 181 -3.16 27.54 -21.16
N VAL A 182 -4.49 27.51 -21.01
CA VAL A 182 -5.30 26.30 -21.21
C VAL A 182 -6.57 26.55 -22.01
N ASN A 183 -7.15 25.46 -22.53
CA ASN A 183 -8.32 25.39 -23.40
C ASN A 183 -9.52 24.73 -22.69
N SER A 184 -10.23 25.48 -21.86
CA SER A 184 -11.35 24.94 -21.07
C SER A 184 -12.68 24.96 -21.82
N PHE A 185 -13.46 23.88 -21.63
CA PHE A 185 -14.80 23.68 -22.19
C PHE A 185 -15.75 23.06 -21.16
N HIS A 186 -15.95 23.74 -20.03
CA HIS A 186 -16.77 23.24 -18.94
C HIS A 186 -17.58 24.34 -18.26
N HIS A 187 -18.67 23.93 -17.61
CA HIS A 187 -19.46 24.76 -16.70
C HIS A 187 -19.68 24.04 -15.36
N GLN A 188 -19.56 22.71 -15.32
CA GLN A 188 -19.27 21.97 -14.10
C GLN A 188 -17.77 22.05 -13.75
N ALA A 189 -17.45 22.07 -12.46
CA ALA A 189 -16.07 21.98 -11.97
C ALA A 189 -16.04 21.38 -10.56
N VAL A 190 -14.90 20.81 -10.17
CA VAL A 190 -14.72 20.35 -8.79
C VAL A 190 -14.88 21.54 -7.83
N SER A 191 -15.77 21.39 -6.84
CA SER A 191 -15.97 22.38 -5.76
C SER A 191 -15.23 21.98 -4.49
N GLU A 192 -15.27 20.69 -4.16
CA GLU A 192 -14.60 20.10 -3.01
C GLU A 192 -13.84 18.85 -3.47
N PRO A 193 -12.50 18.79 -3.38
CA PRO A 193 -11.75 17.63 -3.85
C PRO A 193 -11.91 16.37 -2.98
N GLY A 194 -12.48 16.49 -1.77
CA GLY A 194 -12.55 15.41 -0.78
C GLY A 194 -11.25 15.22 -0.02
N ASN A 195 -11.09 14.07 0.66
CA ASN A 195 -9.92 13.78 1.50
C ASN A 195 -8.77 13.10 0.72
N HIS A 196 -9.07 12.42 -0.38
CA HIS A 196 -8.10 11.65 -1.18
C HIS A 196 -7.41 12.48 -2.28
N LEU A 197 -7.89 13.70 -2.52
CA LEU A 197 -7.36 14.62 -3.52
C LEU A 197 -7.09 15.99 -2.90
N ARG A 198 -6.09 16.69 -3.43
CA ARG A 198 -5.79 18.08 -3.08
C ARG A 198 -5.79 18.96 -4.33
N THR A 199 -6.23 20.20 -4.18
CA THR A 199 -6.16 21.20 -5.25
C THR A 199 -4.71 21.64 -5.48
N ILE A 200 -4.27 21.58 -6.75
CA ILE A 200 -2.93 22.00 -7.16
C ILE A 200 -2.90 23.11 -8.20
N ALA A 201 -4.03 23.39 -8.85
CA ALA A 201 -4.11 24.53 -9.75
C ALA A 201 -5.49 25.18 -9.73
N LYS A 202 -5.52 26.50 -9.92
CA LYS A 202 -6.75 27.29 -9.98
C LYS A 202 -6.70 28.34 -11.09
N SER A 203 -7.86 28.72 -11.61
CA SER A 203 -8.01 29.88 -12.47
C SER A 203 -7.93 31.19 -11.68
N SER A 204 -7.87 32.32 -12.38
CA SER A 204 -7.86 33.66 -11.75
C SER A 204 -9.16 34.01 -11.01
N ASP A 205 -10.27 33.32 -11.31
CA ASP A 205 -11.54 33.41 -10.57
C ASP A 205 -11.73 32.30 -9.53
N HIS A 206 -10.63 31.65 -9.15
CA HIS A 206 -10.53 30.66 -8.07
C HIS A 206 -11.25 29.33 -8.30
N ILE A 207 -11.69 29.05 -9.53
CA ILE A 207 -12.20 27.73 -9.92
C ILE A 207 -11.05 26.71 -9.87
N ILE A 208 -11.34 25.50 -9.39
CA ILE A 208 -10.37 24.41 -9.33
C ILE A 208 -10.15 23.90 -10.75
N GLU A 209 -8.90 23.97 -11.19
CA GLU A 209 -8.49 23.59 -12.54
C GLU A 209 -7.70 22.29 -12.55
N ALA A 210 -7.05 21.96 -11.44
CA ALA A 210 -6.40 20.67 -11.29
C ALA A 210 -6.34 20.19 -9.84
N VAL A 211 -6.40 18.87 -9.71
CA VAL A 211 -6.26 18.11 -8.46
C VAL A 211 -5.26 16.98 -8.66
N GLU A 212 -4.65 16.52 -7.57
CA GLU A 212 -3.86 15.28 -7.55
C GLU A 212 -4.12 14.53 -6.25
N SER A 213 -3.65 13.28 -6.15
CA SER A 213 -3.75 12.52 -4.89
C SER A 213 -3.07 13.24 -3.72
N SER A 214 -3.72 13.22 -2.55
CA SER A 214 -3.12 13.62 -1.27
C SER A 214 -2.37 12.47 -0.57
N GLU A 215 -2.39 11.27 -1.14
CA GLU A 215 -1.97 10.00 -0.50
C GLU A 215 -0.87 9.30 -1.31
N TYR A 216 -0.03 10.04 -2.04
CA TYR A 216 1.08 9.50 -2.84
C TYR A 216 0.69 8.57 -4.01
N LYS A 217 -0.60 8.46 -4.34
CA LYS A 217 -1.07 7.71 -5.53
C LYS A 217 -0.82 8.51 -6.79
N GLN A 218 -0.52 7.82 -7.89
CA GLN A 218 -0.19 8.43 -9.18
C GLN A 218 -1.46 8.90 -9.92
N ILE A 219 -2.19 9.85 -9.35
CA ILE A 219 -3.47 10.34 -9.83
C ILE A 219 -3.41 11.85 -10.07
N LEU A 220 -3.78 12.27 -11.27
CA LEU A 220 -3.85 13.67 -11.68
C LEU A 220 -5.21 13.93 -12.36
N GLY A 221 -5.84 15.04 -12.04
CA GLY A 221 -7.03 15.52 -12.72
C GLY A 221 -6.83 16.95 -13.22
N VAL A 222 -7.29 17.23 -14.43
CA VAL A 222 -7.27 18.58 -15.04
C VAL A 222 -8.62 18.92 -15.67
N GLN A 223 -9.04 20.17 -15.55
CA GLN A 223 -10.36 20.64 -15.99
C GLN A 223 -10.37 21.05 -17.48
N TRP A 224 -9.22 21.46 -18.01
CA TRP A 224 -9.00 21.73 -19.43
C TRP A 224 -8.73 20.47 -20.25
N HIS A 225 -8.50 20.63 -21.54
CA HIS A 225 -8.42 19.53 -22.50
C HIS A 225 -7.01 19.37 -23.13
N PRO A 226 -6.04 18.80 -22.40
CA PRO A 226 -4.67 18.64 -22.88
C PRO A 226 -4.58 17.77 -24.14
N GLU A 227 -5.57 16.90 -24.41
CA GLU A 227 -5.56 16.07 -25.60
C GLU A 227 -5.58 16.87 -26.92
N TRP A 228 -5.99 18.14 -26.87
CA TRP A 228 -5.99 19.06 -28.02
C TRP A 228 -4.77 20.00 -28.09
N LEU A 229 -3.94 20.06 -27.03
CA LEU A 229 -2.84 21.03 -26.92
C LEU A 229 -1.50 20.51 -27.46
N GLU A 230 -1.55 19.59 -28.43
CA GLU A 230 -0.39 19.04 -29.14
C GLU A 230 0.80 18.70 -28.19
N GLU A 231 1.97 19.29 -28.40
CA GLU A 231 3.20 19.05 -27.63
C GLU A 231 3.09 19.47 -26.16
N GLU A 232 2.39 20.56 -25.86
CA GLU A 232 2.21 20.98 -24.46
C GLU A 232 1.28 20.01 -23.73
N GLY A 233 0.22 19.56 -24.40
CA GLY A 233 -0.68 18.53 -23.90
C GLY A 233 -0.01 17.17 -23.70
N LEU A 234 0.86 16.78 -24.64
CA LEU A 234 1.58 15.50 -24.65
C LEU A 234 2.36 15.26 -23.34
N LYS A 235 2.89 16.31 -22.70
CA LYS A 235 3.67 16.19 -21.46
C LYS A 235 2.89 15.52 -20.31
N ILE A 236 1.58 15.78 -20.20
CA ILE A 236 0.73 15.13 -19.20
C ILE A 236 0.51 13.65 -19.54
N PHE A 237 0.34 13.31 -20.82
CA PHE A 237 0.20 11.92 -21.25
C PHE A 237 1.50 11.13 -21.06
N GLN A 238 2.65 11.76 -21.31
CA GLN A 238 3.98 11.19 -21.01
C GLN A 238 4.16 10.94 -19.52
N TRP A 239 3.72 11.87 -18.66
CA TRP A 239 3.69 11.64 -17.22
C TRP A 239 2.90 10.38 -16.87
N LEU A 240 1.66 10.24 -17.36
CA LEU A 240 0.83 9.08 -17.08
C LEU A 240 1.47 7.78 -17.57
N VAL A 241 1.95 7.75 -18.82
CA VAL A 241 2.61 6.57 -19.41
C VAL A 241 3.87 6.19 -18.62
N ASN A 242 4.63 7.16 -18.12
CA ASN A 242 5.77 6.89 -17.25
C ASN A 242 5.34 6.30 -15.90
N GLN A 243 4.27 6.81 -15.29
CA GLN A 243 3.74 6.21 -14.05
C GLN A 243 3.20 4.80 -14.29
N ALA A 244 2.52 4.57 -15.41
CA ALA A 244 2.02 3.27 -15.82
C ALA A 244 3.15 2.26 -16.05
N ASN A 245 4.26 2.69 -16.67
CA ASN A 245 5.48 1.88 -16.80
C ASN A 245 6.09 1.50 -15.44
N ASN A 246 6.19 2.46 -14.52
CA ASN A 246 6.71 2.19 -13.18
C ASN A 246 5.81 1.20 -12.42
N PHE A 247 4.49 1.39 -12.52
CA PHE A 247 3.50 0.50 -11.92
C PHE A 247 3.57 -0.91 -12.52
N TYR A 248 3.65 -1.02 -13.86
CA TYR A 248 3.90 -2.30 -14.53
C TYR A 248 5.17 -2.98 -14.01
N ALA A 249 6.30 -2.25 -13.94
CA ALA A 249 7.56 -2.79 -13.46
C ALA A 249 7.46 -3.32 -12.02
N ALA A 250 6.80 -2.57 -11.13
CA ALA A 250 6.54 -3.00 -9.75
C ALA A 250 5.65 -4.25 -9.70
N LYS A 251 4.55 -4.30 -10.47
CA LYS A 251 3.69 -5.51 -10.59
C LYS A 251 4.48 -6.73 -11.07
N GLN A 252 5.32 -6.57 -12.09
CA GLN A 252 6.13 -7.68 -12.61
C GLN A 252 7.16 -8.15 -11.58
N LEU A 253 7.74 -7.23 -10.81
CA LEU A 253 8.64 -7.56 -9.72
C LEU A 253 7.92 -8.35 -8.63
N HIS A 254 6.78 -7.87 -8.13
CA HIS A 254 5.95 -8.55 -7.14
C HIS A 254 5.43 -9.91 -7.60
N LYS A 255 5.25 -10.15 -8.91
CA LYS A 255 4.96 -11.50 -9.42
C LYS A 255 6.11 -12.48 -9.21
N ARG A 256 7.36 -12.01 -9.23
CA ARG A 256 8.58 -12.84 -9.12
C ARG A 256 9.08 -12.99 -7.69
N ILE A 257 8.99 -11.94 -6.87
CA ILE A 257 9.55 -11.89 -5.52
C ILE A 257 8.48 -12.18 -4.47
N LEU A 258 8.88 -12.65 -3.28
CA LEU A 258 7.97 -12.73 -2.15
C LEU A 258 7.87 -11.35 -1.47
N THR A 259 6.65 -10.86 -1.24
CA THR A 259 6.38 -9.66 -0.42
C THR A 259 5.84 -10.09 0.96
N LEU A 260 6.62 -9.82 2.00
CA LEU A 260 6.33 -10.19 3.37
C LEU A 260 6.27 -8.94 4.27
N ASP A 261 5.20 -8.88 5.04
CA ASP A 261 5.08 -8.02 6.23
C ASP A 261 5.31 -8.88 7.49
N THR A 262 6.22 -8.47 8.35
CA THR A 262 6.62 -9.29 9.51
C THR A 262 5.78 -9.10 10.75
N HIS A 263 4.86 -8.14 10.79
CA HIS A 263 4.05 -7.88 11.98
C HIS A 263 2.72 -7.20 11.68
N CYS A 264 1.62 -7.86 12.04
CA CYS A 264 0.27 -7.33 11.92
C CYS A 264 -0.67 -7.87 13.01
N ASP A 265 -1.53 -7.00 13.53
CA ASP A 265 -2.43 -7.20 14.66
C ASP A 265 -3.90 -7.39 14.26
N THR A 266 -4.19 -7.72 13.00
CA THR A 266 -5.57 -8.03 12.55
C THR A 266 -6.32 -8.97 13.52
N PRO A 267 -5.69 -9.97 14.18
CA PRO A 267 -6.37 -10.77 15.18
C PRO A 267 -7.05 -10.02 16.34
N MET A 268 -6.60 -8.82 16.69
CA MET A 268 -7.25 -7.97 17.69
C MET A 268 -8.71 -7.63 17.34
N PHE A 269 -9.07 -7.70 16.05
CA PHE A 269 -10.40 -7.38 15.55
C PHE A 269 -11.33 -8.60 15.45
N PHE A 270 -10.84 -9.82 15.69
CA PHE A 270 -11.66 -11.03 15.67
C PHE A 270 -12.88 -11.01 16.63
N PRO A 271 -12.83 -10.43 17.84
CA PRO A 271 -14.01 -10.29 18.69
C PRO A 271 -15.14 -9.48 18.04
N GLN A 272 -14.82 -8.62 17.08
CA GLN A 272 -15.77 -7.75 16.38
C GLN A 272 -16.44 -8.42 15.17
N GLY A 273 -16.19 -9.72 14.95
CA GLY A 273 -16.80 -10.50 13.89
C GLY A 273 -16.38 -10.07 12.48
N ILE A 274 -15.13 -9.64 12.30
CA ILE A 274 -14.58 -9.33 10.97
C ILE A 274 -14.61 -10.57 10.07
N LYS A 275 -14.70 -10.33 8.75
CA LYS A 275 -14.63 -11.37 7.73
C LYS A 275 -13.42 -11.11 6.84
N PHE A 276 -12.38 -11.93 6.98
CA PHE A 276 -11.09 -11.70 6.32
C PHE A 276 -11.15 -11.80 4.78
N ASP A 277 -12.19 -12.44 4.24
CA ASP A 277 -12.49 -12.54 2.81
C ASP A 277 -13.34 -11.39 2.26
N HIS A 278 -13.66 -10.38 3.09
CA HIS A 278 -14.39 -9.18 2.70
C HIS A 278 -13.50 -7.95 2.86
N ARG A 279 -13.63 -6.97 1.97
CA ARG A 279 -12.99 -5.66 2.19
C ARG A 279 -13.67 -4.96 3.36
N ASP A 280 -12.97 -4.84 4.48
CA ASP A 280 -13.53 -4.30 5.73
C ASP A 280 -12.78 -3.01 6.13
N SER A 281 -13.50 -1.91 6.34
CA SER A 281 -12.87 -0.62 6.67
C SER A 281 -12.31 -0.54 8.09
N ARG A 282 -12.59 -1.53 8.95
CA ARG A 282 -12.12 -1.56 10.34
C ARG A 282 -10.70 -2.11 10.48
N ILE A 283 -10.21 -2.82 9.47
CA ILE A 283 -8.89 -3.46 9.46
C ILE A 283 -8.07 -3.02 8.27
N LEU A 284 -6.75 -3.07 8.39
CA LEU A 284 -5.79 -2.66 7.38
C LEU A 284 -5.29 -3.85 6.56
N VAL A 285 -5.54 -5.08 7.01
CA VAL A 285 -5.23 -6.30 6.27
C VAL A 285 -6.47 -7.18 6.11
N ASP A 286 -6.82 -7.47 4.86
CA ASP A 286 -7.83 -8.46 4.46
C ASP A 286 -7.45 -9.04 3.09
N LEU A 287 -8.12 -10.10 2.63
CA LEU A 287 -7.78 -10.74 1.36
C LEU A 287 -7.93 -9.82 0.15
N HIS A 288 -8.85 -8.85 0.17
CA HIS A 288 -8.97 -7.87 -0.90
C HIS A 288 -7.78 -6.92 -0.90
N LYS A 289 -7.42 -6.37 0.25
CA LYS A 289 -6.29 -5.45 0.38
C LYS A 289 -4.96 -6.12 0.04
N MET A 290 -4.73 -7.34 0.54
CA MET A 290 -3.55 -8.14 0.19
C MET A 290 -3.46 -8.41 -1.32
N THR A 291 -4.60 -8.59 -1.99
CA THR A 291 -4.65 -8.80 -3.43
C THR A 291 -4.34 -7.51 -4.18
N ASP A 292 -5.05 -6.41 -3.85
CA ASP A 292 -4.89 -5.11 -4.49
C ASP A 292 -3.45 -4.56 -4.35
N GLY A 293 -2.80 -4.79 -3.20
CA GLY A 293 -1.44 -4.35 -2.93
C GLY A 293 -0.34 -5.34 -3.28
N HIS A 294 -0.71 -6.49 -3.88
CA HIS A 294 0.22 -7.55 -4.27
C HIS A 294 1.05 -8.13 -3.11
N GLN A 295 0.50 -8.14 -1.90
CA GLN A 295 1.11 -8.77 -0.72
C GLN A 295 1.01 -10.29 -0.79
N ASP A 296 2.09 -11.03 -0.61
CA ASP A 296 2.06 -12.50 -0.58
C ASP A 296 1.85 -13.04 0.82
N ALA A 297 2.49 -12.44 1.82
CA ALA A 297 2.50 -12.94 3.18
C ALA A 297 2.46 -11.84 4.25
N THR A 298 1.88 -12.20 5.40
CA THR A 298 1.97 -11.41 6.64
C THR A 298 2.15 -12.34 7.83
N THR A 299 2.83 -11.88 8.89
CA THR A 299 2.77 -12.53 10.20
C THR A 299 1.65 -11.92 11.02
N MET A 300 0.63 -12.71 11.34
CA MET A 300 -0.42 -12.30 12.27
C MET A 300 -0.05 -12.72 13.69
N VAL A 301 -0.08 -11.76 14.61
CA VAL A 301 0.27 -12.03 16.01
C VAL A 301 -0.93 -12.28 16.90
N ALA A 302 -0.77 -13.21 17.84
CA ALA A 302 -1.55 -13.16 19.07
C ALA A 302 -0.92 -12.11 19.99
N TYR A 303 -1.47 -10.89 19.99
CA TYR A 303 -1.09 -9.83 20.92
C TYR A 303 -1.69 -10.07 22.30
N LEU A 304 -0.85 -10.10 23.34
CA LEU A 304 -1.30 -10.24 24.73
C LEU A 304 -1.17 -8.92 25.49
N PRO A 305 -2.30 -8.24 25.82
CA PRO A 305 -2.25 -6.97 26.51
C PRO A 305 -1.71 -7.11 27.94
N GLN A 306 -0.85 -6.18 28.34
CA GLN A 306 -0.29 -6.14 29.69
C GLN A 306 -1.38 -5.74 30.71
N PRO A 307 -1.67 -6.57 31.74
CA PRO A 307 -2.57 -6.18 32.83
C PRO A 307 -1.93 -5.11 33.72
N GLN A 308 -2.72 -4.18 34.26
CA GLN A 308 -2.26 -3.26 35.30
C GLN A 308 -2.30 -3.93 36.69
N ILE A 309 -1.66 -3.28 37.68
CA ILE A 309 -1.69 -3.76 39.08
C ILE A 309 -3.15 -3.87 39.54
N GLY A 310 -3.57 -5.07 39.91
CA GLY A 310 -4.93 -5.36 40.38
C GLY A 310 -5.91 -5.85 39.31
N GLU A 311 -5.51 -5.85 38.02
CA GLU A 311 -6.28 -6.42 36.92
C GLU A 311 -5.88 -7.88 36.65
N SER A 312 -6.82 -8.70 36.20
CA SER A 312 -6.51 -10.01 35.61
C SER A 312 -6.34 -9.86 34.10
N PHE A 313 -5.59 -10.78 33.48
CA PHE A 313 -5.52 -10.85 32.02
C PHE A 313 -6.91 -11.00 31.39
N SER A 314 -7.76 -11.85 31.97
CA SER A 314 -9.13 -12.08 31.49
C SER A 314 -10.00 -10.81 31.50
N SER A 315 -9.73 -9.83 32.37
CA SER A 315 -10.45 -8.56 32.36
C SER A 315 -10.04 -7.59 31.23
N LYS A 316 -8.91 -7.87 30.56
CA LYS A 316 -8.34 -7.01 29.50
C LYS A 316 -8.71 -7.45 28.10
N VAL A 317 -9.24 -8.65 27.94
CA VAL A 317 -9.56 -9.25 26.64
C VAL A 317 -11.06 -9.46 26.50
N ALA A 318 -11.56 -9.35 25.28
CA ALA A 318 -12.98 -9.50 25.00
C ALA A 318 -13.45 -10.98 25.00
N PHE A 319 -12.52 -11.93 24.96
CA PHE A 319 -12.84 -13.36 24.96
C PHE A 319 -12.91 -13.92 26.38
N ASP A 320 -13.83 -14.86 26.59
CA ASP A 320 -13.94 -15.61 27.84
C ASP A 320 -12.85 -16.70 27.90
N VAL A 321 -11.72 -16.35 28.54
CA VAL A 321 -10.52 -17.18 28.65
C VAL A 321 -9.98 -17.13 30.08
N LYS A 322 -9.34 -18.23 30.50
CA LYS A 322 -8.79 -18.36 31.85
C LYS A 322 -7.43 -17.71 32.03
N GLY A 323 -6.66 -17.58 30.95
CA GLY A 323 -5.30 -17.04 31.00
C GLY A 323 -4.71 -16.71 29.63
N PRO A 324 -3.55 -16.03 29.62
CA PRO A 324 -2.79 -15.70 28.43
C PRO A 324 -2.58 -16.85 27.43
N ALA A 325 -2.22 -18.06 27.89
CA ALA A 325 -1.91 -19.18 27.00
C ALA A 325 -3.15 -19.62 26.21
N GLN A 326 -4.28 -19.77 26.91
CA GLN A 326 -5.56 -20.13 26.30
C GLN A 326 -6.05 -19.05 25.32
N TYR A 327 -5.76 -17.78 25.60
CA TYR A 327 -6.08 -16.69 24.69
C TYR A 327 -5.30 -16.79 23.38
N ALA A 328 -3.98 -17.01 23.46
CA ALA A 328 -3.15 -17.20 22.26
C ALA A 328 -3.63 -18.40 21.43
N ASP A 329 -3.95 -19.52 22.08
CA ASP A 329 -4.55 -20.69 21.39
C ASP A 329 -5.86 -20.33 20.68
N LEU A 330 -6.77 -19.59 21.34
CA LEU A 330 -8.04 -19.17 20.75
C LEU A 330 -7.85 -18.26 19.53
N ILE A 331 -6.84 -17.37 19.56
CA ILE A 331 -6.50 -16.53 18.42
C ILE A 331 -6.03 -17.39 17.25
N PHE A 332 -5.14 -18.34 17.48
CA PHE A 332 -4.65 -19.24 16.44
C PHE A 332 -5.74 -20.15 15.90
N ASP A 333 -6.66 -20.64 16.74
CA ASP A 333 -7.83 -21.43 16.30
C ASP A 333 -8.71 -20.63 15.32
N LYS A 334 -8.87 -19.32 15.56
CA LYS A 334 -9.61 -18.43 14.66
C LYS A 334 -8.89 -18.19 13.33
N ILE A 335 -7.56 -18.02 13.36
CA ILE A 335 -6.77 -17.94 12.13
C ILE A 335 -6.91 -19.23 11.32
N GLU A 336 -6.79 -20.39 11.97
CA GLU A 336 -6.96 -21.70 11.35
C GLU A 336 -8.38 -21.86 10.74
N GLU A 337 -9.43 -21.38 11.42
CA GLU A 337 -10.80 -21.36 10.89
C GLU A 337 -10.92 -20.48 9.63
N ILE A 338 -10.34 -19.27 9.66
CA ILE A 338 -10.30 -18.35 8.52
C ILE A 338 -9.58 -19.00 7.33
N VAL A 339 -8.43 -19.61 7.57
CA VAL A 339 -7.64 -20.30 6.54
C VAL A 339 -8.41 -21.50 5.98
N SER A 340 -9.04 -22.29 6.83
CA SER A 340 -9.84 -23.46 6.42
C SER A 340 -10.99 -23.06 5.48
N LYS A 341 -11.70 -21.97 5.79
CA LYS A 341 -12.76 -21.41 4.93
C LYS A 341 -12.24 -20.88 3.59
N ASN A 342 -10.99 -20.43 3.55
CA ASN A 342 -10.37 -19.75 2.41
C ASN A 342 -9.21 -20.53 1.77
N ARG A 343 -9.13 -21.86 2.00
CA ARG A 343 -7.98 -22.72 1.65
C ARG A 343 -7.56 -22.71 0.17
N GLN A 344 -8.45 -22.25 -0.71
CA GLN A 344 -8.13 -22.08 -2.13
C GLN A 344 -7.16 -20.93 -2.37
N TYR A 345 -7.22 -19.88 -1.54
CA TYR A 345 -6.50 -18.61 -1.72
C TYR A 345 -5.55 -18.29 -0.56
N LEU A 346 -5.66 -18.99 0.57
CA LEU A 346 -4.96 -18.70 1.81
C LEU A 346 -4.44 -19.98 2.46
N SER A 347 -3.25 -19.91 3.06
CA SER A 347 -2.60 -21.03 3.77
C SER A 347 -1.84 -20.54 5.00
N ILE A 348 -1.57 -21.43 5.96
CA ILE A 348 -0.61 -21.17 7.04
C ILE A 348 0.78 -21.60 6.58
N ALA A 349 1.76 -20.70 6.70
CA ALA A 349 3.16 -21.00 6.44
C ALA A 349 3.93 -21.08 7.76
N ARG A 350 4.75 -22.12 7.91
CA ARG A 350 5.60 -22.33 9.11
C ARG A 350 7.08 -22.25 8.78
N THR A 351 7.43 -22.38 7.50
CA THR A 351 8.80 -22.36 7.00
C THR A 351 8.91 -21.43 5.80
N PRO A 352 10.12 -20.94 5.47
CA PRO A 352 10.35 -20.22 4.23
C PRO A 352 9.92 -21.01 2.98
N ALA A 353 10.05 -22.35 3.01
CA ALA A 353 9.65 -23.20 1.90
C ALA A 353 8.13 -23.20 1.66
N ASP A 354 7.33 -23.10 2.72
CA ASP A 354 5.86 -23.00 2.62
C ASP A 354 5.46 -21.72 1.91
N LEU A 355 6.05 -20.57 2.28
CA LEU A 355 5.77 -19.27 1.65
C LEU A 355 6.02 -19.30 0.14
N TYR A 356 7.18 -19.81 -0.29
CA TYR A 356 7.49 -19.92 -1.71
C TYR A 356 6.58 -20.95 -2.43
N SER A 357 6.15 -22.00 -1.73
CA SER A 357 5.19 -22.97 -2.27
C SER A 357 3.82 -22.34 -2.49
N ASP A 358 3.31 -21.61 -1.50
CA ASP A 358 2.03 -20.92 -1.57
C ASP A 358 2.02 -19.88 -2.68
N LYS A 359 3.06 -19.03 -2.77
CA LYS A 359 3.20 -18.06 -3.86
C LYS A 359 3.14 -18.72 -5.24
N ARG A 360 3.88 -19.82 -5.45
CA ARG A 360 3.85 -20.58 -6.72
C ARG A 360 2.47 -21.16 -7.05
N ASN A 361 1.69 -21.47 -6.03
CA ASN A 361 0.33 -21.98 -6.16
C ASN A 361 -0.74 -20.87 -6.19
N GLY A 362 -0.34 -19.59 -6.21
CA GLY A 362 -1.26 -18.46 -6.21
C GLY A 362 -2.02 -18.24 -4.90
N ARG A 363 -1.52 -18.78 -3.77
CA ARG A 363 -2.07 -18.55 -2.44
C ARG A 363 -1.29 -17.48 -1.68
N LYS A 364 -2.00 -16.75 -0.82
CA LYS A 364 -1.44 -15.90 0.23
C LYS A 364 -1.09 -16.75 1.45
N SER A 365 -0.15 -16.27 2.27
CA SER A 365 0.28 -16.97 3.47
C SER A 365 0.11 -16.13 4.73
N ILE A 366 -0.34 -16.77 5.80
CA ILE A 366 -0.28 -16.23 7.16
C ILE A 366 0.77 -17.02 7.93
N MET A 367 1.74 -16.33 8.52
CA MET A 367 2.59 -16.88 9.57
C MET A 367 2.02 -16.52 10.93
N LEU A 368 2.29 -17.34 11.94
CA LEU A 368 1.80 -17.12 13.31
C LEU A 368 2.92 -16.54 14.17
N GLY A 369 2.65 -15.45 14.87
CA GLY A 369 3.55 -14.89 15.89
C GLY A 369 2.85 -14.76 17.24
N ILE A 370 3.64 -14.62 18.30
CA ILE A 370 3.14 -14.20 19.61
C ILE A 370 3.79 -12.87 19.94
N GLU A 371 2.97 -11.88 20.27
CA GLU A 371 3.45 -10.61 20.79
C GLU A 371 3.17 -10.51 22.28
N ASN A 372 4.23 -10.39 23.08
CA ASN A 372 4.30 -10.49 24.53
C ASN A 372 4.35 -11.93 25.07
N GLY A 373 5.47 -12.27 25.72
CA GLY A 373 5.70 -13.59 26.30
C GLY A 373 4.81 -13.96 27.50
N LEU A 374 3.84 -13.12 27.89
CA LEU A 374 2.79 -13.48 28.86
C LEU A 374 2.09 -14.79 28.50
N ALA A 375 2.00 -15.15 27.21
CA ALA A 375 1.45 -16.40 26.73
C ALA A 375 2.13 -17.64 27.35
N LEU A 376 3.35 -17.50 27.86
CA LEU A 376 4.11 -18.62 28.44
C LEU A 376 3.73 -18.90 29.90
N GLU A 377 3.08 -17.98 30.61
CA GLU A 377 2.54 -18.19 31.97
C GLU A 377 3.57 -18.75 32.99
N HIS A 378 4.85 -18.34 32.90
CA HIS A 378 5.96 -18.89 33.69
C HIS A 378 6.20 -20.41 33.53
N ASP A 379 5.64 -21.02 32.49
CA ASP A 379 5.80 -22.43 32.17
C ASP A 379 6.60 -22.59 30.86
N ILE A 380 7.84 -23.07 31.00
CA ILE A 380 8.74 -23.28 29.86
C ILE A 380 8.18 -24.27 28.83
N SER A 381 7.29 -25.18 29.24
CA SER A 381 6.68 -26.15 28.33
C SER A 381 5.76 -25.49 27.30
N ASN A 382 5.27 -24.28 27.58
CA ASN A 382 4.45 -23.52 26.63
C ASN A 382 5.25 -23.06 25.40
N VAL A 383 6.58 -22.90 25.49
CA VAL A 383 7.41 -22.61 24.30
C VAL A 383 7.30 -23.77 23.31
N LYS A 384 7.37 -25.02 23.79
CA LYS A 384 7.21 -26.22 22.97
C LYS A 384 5.79 -26.35 22.43
N HIS A 385 4.78 -26.06 23.25
CA HIS A 385 3.38 -26.07 22.83
C HIS A 385 3.14 -25.15 21.63
N PHE A 386 3.56 -23.88 21.72
CA PHE A 386 3.36 -22.94 20.62
C PHE A 386 4.26 -23.21 19.41
N ALA A 387 5.48 -23.73 19.63
CA ALA A 387 6.30 -24.23 18.51
C ALA A 387 5.57 -25.34 17.72
N GLN A 388 4.81 -26.22 18.40
CA GLN A 388 4.00 -27.24 17.75
C GLN A 388 2.75 -26.68 17.04
N ARG A 389 2.19 -25.56 17.52
CA ARG A 389 1.17 -24.78 16.77
C ARG A 389 1.75 -24.22 15.46
N GLY A 390 3.05 -23.98 15.43
CA GLY A 390 3.79 -23.53 14.24
C GLY A 390 4.02 -22.02 14.22
N ILE A 391 4.15 -21.39 15.38
CA ILE A 391 4.60 -20.00 15.46
C ILE A 391 6.03 -19.86 14.90
N VAL A 392 6.37 -18.67 14.41
CA VAL A 392 7.69 -18.37 13.84
C VAL A 392 8.56 -17.52 14.75
N TYR A 393 7.96 -16.72 15.64
CA TYR A 393 8.65 -15.97 16.69
C TYR A 393 7.79 -15.77 17.94
N ILE A 394 8.46 -15.39 19.04
CA ILE A 394 7.84 -14.79 20.22
C ILE A 394 8.54 -13.46 20.51
N THR A 395 7.75 -12.40 20.62
CA THR A 395 8.20 -11.10 21.13
C THR A 395 8.26 -11.17 22.65
N LEU A 396 9.46 -11.02 23.23
CA LEU A 396 9.69 -11.38 24.63
C LEU A 396 8.82 -10.59 25.61
N CYS A 397 8.58 -9.30 25.35
CA CYS A 397 7.71 -8.42 26.13
C CYS A 397 7.00 -7.42 25.22
N HIS A 398 5.93 -6.79 25.71
CA HIS A 398 5.28 -5.63 25.07
C HIS A 398 5.59 -4.35 25.86
N ASN A 399 4.60 -3.48 26.11
CA ASN A 399 4.79 -2.17 26.75
C ASN A 399 5.01 -2.20 28.28
N GLY A 400 5.17 -3.37 28.90
CA GLY A 400 5.52 -3.50 30.31
C GLY A 400 6.44 -4.68 30.56
N ASP A 401 7.15 -4.64 31.68
CA ASP A 401 7.98 -5.77 32.13
C ASP A 401 7.10 -7.00 32.37
N ASN A 402 7.62 -8.17 32.06
CA ASN A 402 7.00 -9.46 32.41
C ASN A 402 8.04 -10.36 33.11
N ASP A 403 7.74 -11.63 33.31
CA ASP A 403 8.64 -12.57 33.97
C ASP A 403 9.86 -12.98 33.12
N ILE A 404 9.91 -12.57 31.85
CA ILE A 404 10.97 -12.92 30.89
C ILE A 404 12.00 -11.79 30.78
N CYS A 405 11.57 -10.55 30.54
CA CYS A 405 12.49 -9.42 30.40
C CYS A 405 11.83 -8.06 30.67
N ASP A 406 12.67 -7.03 30.75
CA ASP A 406 12.23 -5.64 30.89
C ASP A 406 11.89 -5.02 29.54
N SER A 407 10.83 -4.20 29.54
CA SER A 407 10.32 -3.45 28.39
C SER A 407 11.00 -2.08 28.23
N ALA A 408 11.08 -1.58 27.01
CA ALA A 408 11.48 -0.20 26.71
C ALA A 408 10.60 0.87 27.37
N ARG A 409 9.39 0.51 27.79
CA ARG A 409 8.45 1.36 28.53
C ARG A 409 8.21 0.90 29.97
N GLY A 410 8.94 -0.10 30.42
CA GLY A 410 8.77 -0.72 31.74
C GLY A 410 9.54 -0.01 32.85
N CYS A 411 9.74 -0.73 33.95
CA CYS A 411 10.26 -0.20 35.21
C CYS A 411 11.64 -0.79 35.59
N ASN A 412 12.28 -1.53 34.68
CA ASN A 412 13.54 -2.23 34.88
C ASN A 412 13.48 -3.24 36.05
N THR A 413 12.46 -4.10 36.04
CA THR A 413 12.20 -5.12 37.08
C THR A 413 13.37 -6.09 37.26
N HIS A 414 13.96 -6.56 36.17
CA HIS A 414 15.05 -7.56 36.17
C HIS A 414 16.42 -6.96 35.93
N ASN A 415 16.47 -5.70 35.49
CA ASN A 415 17.63 -5.06 34.87
C ASN A 415 18.11 -5.89 33.66
N GLY A 416 17.20 -6.11 32.71
CA GLY A 416 17.42 -6.83 31.45
C GLY A 416 16.59 -8.11 31.31
N VAL A 417 17.23 -9.21 30.90
CA VAL A 417 16.58 -10.54 30.80
C VAL A 417 16.64 -11.25 32.15
N SER A 418 15.53 -11.84 32.59
CA SER A 418 15.44 -12.59 33.85
C SER A 418 16.06 -13.99 33.74
N SER A 419 16.28 -14.68 34.87
CA SER A 419 16.72 -16.09 34.85
C SER A 419 15.70 -17.05 34.23
N PHE A 420 14.42 -16.70 34.22
CA PHE A 420 13.42 -17.47 33.47
C PHE A 420 13.49 -17.14 31.98
N GLY A 421 13.65 -15.85 31.63
CA GLY A 421 13.80 -15.41 30.26
C GLY A 421 15.02 -16.01 29.55
N GLU A 422 16.14 -16.19 30.25
CA GLU A 422 17.31 -16.89 29.73
C GLU A 422 16.95 -18.33 29.28
N LYS A 423 16.18 -19.06 30.09
CA LYS A 423 15.71 -20.41 29.76
C LYS A 423 14.73 -20.38 28.58
N VAL A 424 13.86 -19.37 28.52
CA VAL A 424 12.93 -19.18 27.40
C VAL A 424 13.69 -18.99 26.10
N ILE A 425 14.69 -18.11 26.06
CA ILE A 425 15.53 -17.87 24.87
C ILE A 425 16.24 -19.15 24.43
N GLN A 426 16.84 -19.88 25.37
CA GLN A 426 17.49 -21.16 25.07
C GLN A 426 16.52 -22.20 24.51
N GLU A 427 15.31 -22.29 25.06
CA GLU A 427 14.27 -23.21 24.59
C GLU A 427 13.71 -22.79 23.21
N MET A 428 13.60 -21.48 22.93
CA MET A 428 13.26 -20.96 21.61
C MET A 428 14.33 -21.31 20.57
N ASN A 429 15.62 -21.13 20.88
CA ASN A 429 16.72 -21.62 20.04
C ASN A 429 16.65 -23.15 19.86
N ARG A 430 16.21 -23.88 20.89
CA ARG A 430 15.99 -25.34 20.85
C ARG A 430 14.93 -25.79 19.87
N LEU A 431 13.88 -25.00 19.75
CA LEU A 431 12.69 -25.35 18.97
C LEU A 431 12.66 -24.67 17.60
N GLY A 432 13.68 -23.87 17.27
CA GLY A 432 13.73 -23.16 15.99
C GLY A 432 12.75 -21.98 15.92
N ILE A 433 12.47 -21.34 17.07
CA ILE A 433 11.62 -20.14 17.16
C ILE A 433 12.50 -18.91 17.25
N MET A 434 12.23 -17.89 16.42
CA MET A 434 12.97 -16.65 16.45
C MET A 434 12.66 -15.86 17.72
N VAL A 435 13.69 -15.26 18.30
CA VAL A 435 13.58 -14.38 19.47
C VAL A 435 13.39 -12.95 18.95
N ASP A 436 12.23 -12.35 19.22
CA ASP A 436 11.89 -11.00 18.80
C ASP A 436 12.01 -9.99 19.95
N LEU A 437 12.72 -8.88 19.69
CA LEU A 437 13.05 -7.83 20.65
C LEU A 437 12.44 -6.47 20.31
N SER A 438 11.57 -6.36 19.30
CA SER A 438 10.57 -5.28 19.32
C SER A 438 9.85 -5.37 20.68
N HIS A 439 9.82 -4.34 21.53
CA HIS A 439 9.40 -4.48 22.93
C HIS A 439 10.52 -4.09 23.89
N GLY A 440 11.64 -4.77 23.70
CA GLY A 440 12.67 -4.93 24.71
C GLY A 440 13.31 -3.62 25.12
N GLY A 441 13.53 -3.46 26.42
CA GLY A 441 14.44 -2.43 26.92
C GLY A 441 15.85 -2.65 26.37
N GLU A 442 16.62 -1.58 26.27
CA GLU A 442 17.96 -1.63 25.66
C GLU A 442 18.86 -2.69 26.31
N LYS A 443 18.82 -2.82 27.64
CA LYS A 443 19.56 -3.87 28.33
C LYS A 443 19.02 -5.27 28.03
N SER A 444 17.70 -5.47 28.01
CA SER A 444 17.09 -6.75 27.62
C SER A 444 17.48 -7.16 26.21
N PHE A 445 17.59 -6.19 25.28
CA PHE A 445 18.06 -6.42 23.93
C PHE A 445 19.48 -6.97 23.90
N TYR A 446 20.43 -6.33 24.60
CA TYR A 446 21.83 -6.80 24.62
C TYR A 446 21.98 -8.14 25.36
N ASP A 447 21.28 -8.33 26.48
CA ASP A 447 21.26 -9.60 27.20
C ASP A 447 20.74 -10.73 26.28
N ALA A 448 19.64 -10.51 25.56
CA ALA A 448 19.09 -11.50 24.64
C ALA A 448 20.05 -11.82 23.47
N LEU A 449 20.76 -10.81 22.98
CA LEU A 449 21.77 -10.95 21.92
C LEU A 449 23.00 -11.78 22.37
N ASP A 450 23.32 -11.73 23.66
CA ASP A 450 24.41 -12.52 24.26
C ASP A 450 23.97 -13.93 24.66
N ILE A 451 22.74 -14.09 25.15
CA ILE A 451 22.17 -15.38 25.55
C ILE A 451 21.84 -16.25 24.32
N SER A 452 21.29 -15.65 23.26
CA SER A 452 20.79 -16.39 22.10
C SER A 452 21.94 -16.99 21.27
N GLN A 453 21.82 -18.29 20.96
CA GLN A 453 22.76 -19.01 20.11
C GLN A 453 22.46 -18.86 18.61
N THR A 454 21.26 -18.36 18.28
CA THR A 454 20.85 -18.03 16.91
C THR A 454 20.63 -16.53 16.79
N PRO A 455 20.63 -15.96 15.57
CA PRO A 455 20.31 -14.54 15.41
C PRO A 455 18.92 -14.21 15.95
N ILE A 456 18.80 -13.04 16.58
CA ILE A 456 17.52 -12.48 17.04
C ILE A 456 16.96 -11.52 15.98
N VAL A 457 15.70 -11.11 16.15
CA VAL A 457 15.01 -10.21 15.23
C VAL A 457 14.37 -9.02 15.95
N CYS A 458 14.05 -7.97 15.21
CA CYS A 458 13.11 -6.93 15.61
C CYS A 458 12.02 -6.85 14.54
N SER A 459 10.84 -7.40 14.82
CA SER A 459 9.75 -7.59 13.86
C SER A 459 9.13 -6.28 13.35
N HIS A 460 9.13 -5.23 14.17
CA HIS A 460 8.59 -3.91 13.85
C HIS A 460 9.25 -2.83 14.75
N SER A 461 10.30 -2.17 14.27
CA SER A 461 11.03 -1.14 15.02
C SER A 461 11.70 -0.14 14.09
N SER A 462 11.88 1.10 14.55
CA SER A 462 12.40 2.18 13.71
C SER A 462 13.67 2.81 14.30
N SER A 463 14.32 3.67 13.53
CA SER A 463 15.60 4.33 13.88
C SER A 463 15.47 5.46 14.91
N ARG A 464 16.15 5.33 16.05
CA ARG A 464 16.09 6.32 17.14
C ARG A 464 16.80 7.63 16.80
N ALA A 465 17.79 7.58 15.91
CA ALA A 465 18.49 8.76 15.41
C ALA A 465 17.56 9.75 14.68
N LEU A 466 16.49 9.25 14.05
CA LEU A 466 15.51 10.08 13.34
C LEU A 466 14.30 10.42 14.19
N CYS A 467 13.85 9.50 15.04
CA CYS A 467 12.80 9.75 16.02
C CYS A 467 13.18 9.18 17.39
N ASP A 468 13.64 10.06 18.30
CA ASP A 468 14.12 9.65 19.62
C ASP A 468 12.99 9.31 20.59
N VAL A 469 12.57 8.04 20.54
CA VAL A 469 11.63 7.41 21.47
C VAL A 469 12.22 6.08 21.97
N PRO A 470 11.91 5.63 23.20
CA PRO A 470 12.47 4.39 23.78
C PRO A 470 12.20 3.14 22.94
N ARG A 471 11.17 3.20 22.11
CA ARG A 471 10.69 2.11 21.26
C ARG A 471 11.55 1.87 20.02
N ASN A 472 12.34 2.87 19.63
CA ASN A 472 13.23 2.83 18.48
C ASN A 472 14.64 2.35 18.85
N LEU A 473 15.30 1.70 17.90
CA LEU A 473 16.65 1.16 18.07
C LEU A 473 17.71 2.26 17.94
N THR A 474 18.68 2.26 18.85
CA THR A 474 19.90 3.06 18.68
C THR A 474 20.77 2.50 17.55
N ASP A 475 21.66 3.33 17.01
CA ASP A 475 22.61 2.88 15.99
C ASP A 475 23.53 1.76 16.51
N ASP A 476 23.88 1.78 17.79
CA ASP A 476 24.69 0.73 18.41
C ASP A 476 23.91 -0.58 18.54
N GLN A 477 22.62 -0.53 18.88
CA GLN A 477 21.76 -1.72 18.84
C GLN A 477 21.66 -2.28 17.41
N MET A 478 21.47 -1.42 16.40
CA MET A 478 21.40 -1.85 15.00
C MET A 478 22.71 -2.51 14.53
N ARG A 479 23.88 -1.92 14.83
CA ARG A 479 25.18 -2.53 14.52
C ARG A 479 25.40 -3.85 15.25
N ALA A 480 25.04 -3.92 16.53
CA ALA A 480 25.18 -5.14 17.33
C ALA A 480 24.29 -6.28 16.79
N LEU A 481 23.04 -5.95 16.40
CA LEU A 481 22.12 -6.89 15.75
C LEU A 481 22.72 -7.44 14.46
N ALA A 482 23.24 -6.57 13.60
CA ALA A 482 23.85 -6.93 12.33
C ALA A 482 25.08 -7.83 12.52
N ALA A 483 25.95 -7.49 13.47
CA ALA A 483 27.16 -8.26 13.79
C ALA A 483 26.86 -9.70 14.22
N LYS A 484 25.66 -9.95 14.76
CA LYS A 484 25.16 -11.28 15.16
C LYS A 484 24.25 -11.92 14.12
N GLY A 485 24.15 -11.33 12.93
CA GLY A 485 23.38 -11.86 11.81
C GLY A 485 21.88 -11.58 11.88
N GLY A 486 21.39 -10.77 12.83
CA GLY A 486 19.98 -10.49 13.02
C GLY A 486 19.36 -9.60 11.94
N VAL A 487 18.11 -9.18 12.12
CA VAL A 487 17.39 -8.30 11.18
C VAL A 487 16.43 -7.40 11.93
N ALA A 488 16.29 -6.14 11.52
CA ALA A 488 15.27 -5.20 12.03
C ALA A 488 14.38 -4.71 10.90
N HIS A 489 13.08 -4.79 11.09
CA HIS A 489 12.09 -4.39 10.09
C HIS A 489 11.44 -3.07 10.48
N THR A 490 11.47 -2.09 9.58
CA THR A 490 10.95 -0.73 9.81
C THR A 490 9.44 -0.75 9.99
N THR A 491 8.97 -0.09 11.05
CA THR A 491 7.54 0.01 11.40
C THR A 491 6.88 1.27 10.88
N LEU A 492 5.59 1.18 10.57
CA LEU A 492 4.77 2.26 10.03
C LEU A 492 3.92 2.93 11.11
N TYR A 493 4.36 2.92 12.37
CA TYR A 493 3.72 3.74 13.39
C TYR A 493 4.23 5.18 13.32
N HIS A 494 3.29 6.12 13.15
CA HIS A 494 3.57 7.55 13.10
C HIS A 494 4.50 8.03 14.23
N GLY A 495 4.23 7.62 15.47
CA GLY A 495 4.98 8.09 16.65
C GLY A 495 6.41 7.54 16.74
N PHE A 496 6.76 6.56 15.90
CA PHE A 496 8.12 6.02 15.76
C PHE A 496 8.86 6.57 14.55
N LEU A 497 8.16 7.22 13.61
CA LEU A 497 8.74 7.85 12.43
C LEU A 497 8.98 9.35 12.62
N ARG A 498 8.13 10.03 13.41
CA ARG A 498 8.32 11.45 13.73
C ARG A 498 7.70 11.83 15.06
N LYS A 499 8.18 12.95 15.64
CA LYS A 499 7.62 13.53 16.88
C LYS A 499 6.54 14.58 16.63
N GLU A 500 6.60 15.27 15.49
CA GLU A 500 5.70 16.37 15.15
C GLU A 500 5.17 16.24 13.72
N GLY A 501 3.88 16.56 13.51
CA GLY A 501 3.20 16.46 12.22
C GLY A 501 2.85 15.02 11.84
N GLU A 502 2.13 14.83 10.73
CA GLU A 502 1.69 13.51 10.23
C GLU A 502 2.80 12.77 9.48
N ALA A 503 3.10 11.52 9.86
CA ALA A 503 4.09 10.70 9.17
C ALA A 503 3.58 10.18 7.84
N ASP A 504 4.48 10.07 6.87
CA ASP A 504 4.17 9.51 5.56
C ASP A 504 5.26 8.57 5.06
N ILE A 505 5.00 7.96 3.89
CA ILE A 505 5.89 6.96 3.30
C ILE A 505 7.33 7.46 3.11
N MET A 506 7.56 8.77 2.97
CA MET A 506 8.92 9.29 2.85
C MET A 506 9.68 9.23 4.18
N ASP A 507 8.99 9.41 5.31
CA ASP A 507 9.58 9.20 6.64
C ASP A 507 9.93 7.71 6.83
N ALA A 508 9.04 6.79 6.45
CA ALA A 508 9.32 5.34 6.52
C ALA A 508 10.54 4.95 5.67
N ILE A 509 10.67 5.48 4.45
CA ILE A 509 11.85 5.25 3.62
C ILE A 509 13.10 5.86 4.23
N ALA A 510 13.04 7.05 4.83
CA ALA A 510 14.19 7.64 5.50
C ALA A 510 14.68 6.79 6.68
N HIS A 511 13.76 6.19 7.45
CA HIS A 511 14.11 5.24 8.51
C HIS A 511 14.74 3.96 7.97
N LEU A 512 14.23 3.41 6.87
CA LEU A 512 14.82 2.26 6.19
C LEU A 512 16.23 2.59 5.67
N GLU A 513 16.41 3.71 4.97
CA GLU A 513 17.69 4.14 4.42
C GLU A 513 18.73 4.37 5.53
N HIS A 514 18.35 5.01 6.64
CA HIS A 514 19.22 5.14 7.81
C HIS A 514 19.62 3.77 8.38
N ALA A 515 18.67 2.82 8.49
CA ALA A 515 19.00 1.47 8.92
C ALA A 515 19.95 0.78 7.93
N ILE A 516 19.75 0.93 6.62
CA ILE A 516 20.66 0.39 5.60
C ILE A 516 22.08 0.95 5.79
N ASP A 517 22.22 2.26 6.04
CA ASP A 517 23.50 2.90 6.25
C ASP A 517 24.22 2.41 7.53
N VAL A 518 23.46 2.10 8.58
CA VAL A 518 24.03 1.70 9.89
C VAL A 518 24.31 0.20 9.99
N MET A 519 23.36 -0.65 9.55
CA MET A 519 23.42 -2.10 9.72
C MET A 519 23.57 -2.88 8.41
N GLY A 520 23.46 -2.24 7.24
CA GLY A 520 23.62 -2.87 5.94
C GLY A 520 22.33 -3.48 5.39
N ILE A 521 22.28 -3.59 4.05
CA ILE A 521 21.10 -4.04 3.30
C ILE A 521 20.66 -5.48 3.62
N ASP A 522 21.53 -6.31 4.19
CA ASP A 522 21.25 -7.72 4.54
C ASP A 522 20.52 -7.90 5.88
N HIS A 523 20.19 -6.78 6.55
CA HIS A 523 19.65 -6.76 7.91
C HIS A 523 18.43 -5.87 8.10
N VAL A 524 17.80 -5.41 7.01
CA VAL A 524 16.62 -4.54 7.04
C VAL A 524 15.39 -5.16 6.39
N GLY A 525 14.21 -4.63 6.67
CA GLY A 525 12.98 -4.97 5.96
C GLY A 525 11.78 -4.13 6.42
N LEU A 526 10.57 -4.67 6.24
CA LEU A 526 9.30 -4.00 6.57
C LEU A 526 8.45 -4.85 7.52
N GLY A 527 7.94 -4.22 8.58
CA GLY A 527 7.01 -4.83 9.53
C GLY A 527 5.99 -3.78 9.93
N THR A 528 4.81 -3.81 9.31
CA THR A 528 3.99 -2.62 9.17
C THR A 528 3.32 -2.18 10.46
N ASP A 529 3.12 -3.11 11.40
CA ASP A 529 2.34 -2.87 12.62
C ASP A 529 0.87 -2.53 12.29
N PHE A 530 0.39 -3.01 11.13
CA PHE A 530 -0.99 -2.82 10.70
C PHE A 530 -1.97 -3.41 11.71
N ASP A 531 -3.06 -2.68 11.97
CA ASP A 531 -4.07 -2.99 12.99
C ASP A 531 -3.60 -2.89 14.46
N GLY A 532 -2.30 -2.66 14.70
CA GLY A 532 -1.70 -2.52 16.03
C GLY A 532 -1.53 -1.06 16.45
N ASP A 533 -1.18 -0.21 15.48
CA ASP A 533 -1.21 1.27 15.50
C ASP A 533 -0.55 1.83 14.21
N GLY A 534 0.07 0.95 13.40
CA GLY A 534 0.70 1.26 12.13
C GLY A 534 -0.26 1.62 11.00
N GLY A 535 0.30 2.27 9.98
CA GLY A 535 -0.44 2.84 8.86
C GLY A 535 -0.12 4.33 8.74
N ILE A 536 0.34 4.74 7.56
CA ILE A 536 0.74 6.12 7.29
C ILE A 536 0.27 6.57 5.92
N ARG A 537 0.24 7.87 5.69
CA ARG A 537 -0.11 8.43 4.38
C ARG A 537 0.83 7.90 3.29
N GLY A 538 0.25 7.31 2.24
CA GLY A 538 0.98 6.64 1.15
C GLY A 538 1.27 5.16 1.36
N LEU A 539 0.99 4.62 2.56
CA LEU A 539 1.08 3.22 2.90
C LEU A 539 0.05 2.91 4.02
N ALA A 540 -1.20 3.26 3.77
CA ALA A 540 -2.24 3.31 4.81
C ALA A 540 -2.77 1.92 5.19
N ASP A 541 -2.77 0.99 4.23
CA ASP A 541 -3.22 -0.38 4.42
C ASP A 541 -2.50 -1.33 3.45
N SER A 542 -2.79 -2.63 3.55
CA SER A 542 -2.17 -3.67 2.71
C SER A 542 -2.37 -3.45 1.21
N SER A 543 -3.42 -2.73 0.77
CA SER A 543 -3.67 -2.42 -0.65
C SER A 543 -2.69 -1.40 -1.24
N GLU A 544 -1.88 -0.76 -0.40
CA GLU A 544 -0.94 0.28 -0.81
C GLU A 544 0.51 -0.20 -0.85
N LEU A 545 0.79 -1.47 -0.53
CA LEU A 545 2.15 -2.01 -0.40
C LEU A 545 3.01 -1.86 -1.67
N ILE A 546 2.39 -1.85 -2.85
CA ILE A 546 3.10 -1.58 -4.10
C ILE A 546 3.73 -0.17 -4.15
N ASN A 547 3.18 0.82 -3.43
CA ASN A 547 3.74 2.18 -3.34
C ASN A 547 5.12 2.17 -2.68
N PHE A 548 5.35 1.31 -1.68
CA PHE A 548 6.68 1.12 -1.09
C PHE A 548 7.70 0.67 -2.13
N THR A 549 7.31 -0.24 -3.01
CA THR A 549 8.20 -0.70 -4.11
C THR A 549 8.44 0.39 -5.14
N LEU A 550 7.43 1.20 -5.47
CA LEU A 550 7.60 2.35 -6.34
C LEU A 550 8.65 3.32 -5.77
N GLN A 551 8.63 3.58 -4.45
CA GLN A 551 9.63 4.42 -3.80
C GLN A 551 11.06 3.84 -3.89
N LEU A 552 11.22 2.53 -3.73
CA LEU A 552 12.52 1.85 -3.88
C LEU A 552 13.02 1.90 -5.33
N LEU A 553 12.15 1.67 -6.31
CA LEU A 553 12.50 1.75 -7.73
C LEU A 553 12.89 3.17 -8.14
N HIS A 554 12.18 4.20 -7.66
CA HIS A 554 12.52 5.60 -7.90
C HIS A 554 13.90 5.98 -7.35
N ARG A 555 14.31 5.36 -6.24
CA ARG A 555 15.65 5.48 -5.63
C ARG A 555 16.71 4.59 -6.28
N LYS A 556 16.34 3.83 -7.31
CA LYS A 556 17.22 2.95 -8.09
C LYS A 556 17.80 1.78 -7.29
N TYR A 557 17.09 1.31 -6.27
CA TYR A 557 17.42 0.03 -5.63
C TYR A 557 17.38 -1.10 -6.66
N SER A 558 18.34 -2.02 -6.57
CA SER A 558 18.39 -3.18 -7.46
C SER A 558 17.27 -4.17 -7.12
N GLU A 559 16.86 -5.01 -8.08
CA GLU A 559 15.90 -6.10 -7.81
C GLU A 559 16.40 -7.02 -6.68
N GLN A 560 17.71 -7.23 -6.57
CA GLN A 560 18.30 -8.05 -5.50
C GLN A 560 18.14 -7.40 -4.11
N ASP A 561 18.34 -6.10 -4.00
CA ASP A 561 18.16 -5.37 -2.74
C ASP A 561 16.69 -5.31 -2.34
N ILE A 562 15.79 -5.12 -3.32
CA ILE A 562 14.35 -5.13 -3.09
C ILE A 562 13.88 -6.50 -2.58
N VAL A 563 14.42 -7.61 -3.12
CA VAL A 563 14.16 -8.97 -2.61
C VAL A 563 14.58 -9.12 -1.15
N LYS A 564 15.74 -8.56 -0.77
CA LYS A 564 16.23 -8.60 0.61
C LYS A 564 15.28 -7.86 1.55
N ILE A 565 14.93 -6.61 1.21
CA ILE A 565 14.04 -5.73 1.98
C ILE A 565 12.64 -6.35 2.16
N TRP A 566 12.06 -6.91 1.10
CA TRP A 566 10.69 -7.45 1.14
C TRP A 566 10.51 -8.73 1.96
N GLY A 567 11.59 -9.31 2.49
CA GLY A 567 11.49 -10.50 3.34
C GLY A 567 12.66 -11.45 3.17
N GLY A 568 13.50 -11.30 2.14
CA GLY A 568 14.68 -12.15 1.97
C GLY A 568 15.57 -12.20 3.21
N ASN A 569 15.78 -11.06 3.87
CA ASN A 569 16.56 -10.97 5.10
C ASN A 569 15.89 -11.67 6.29
N TRP A 570 14.58 -11.49 6.44
CA TRP A 570 13.79 -12.19 7.46
C TRP A 570 13.86 -13.71 7.27
N LEU A 571 13.65 -14.18 6.04
CA LEU A 571 13.68 -15.60 5.73
C LEU A 571 15.08 -16.21 5.86
N ARG A 572 16.14 -15.44 5.65
CA ARG A 572 17.52 -15.85 5.96
C ARG A 572 17.65 -16.17 7.46
N VAL A 573 17.23 -15.24 8.33
CA VAL A 573 17.28 -15.45 9.78
C VAL A 573 16.41 -16.63 10.18
N MET A 574 15.16 -16.68 9.73
CA MET A 574 14.23 -17.78 9.98
C MET A 574 14.82 -19.14 9.59
N THR A 575 15.47 -19.23 8.42
CA THR A 575 16.16 -20.45 7.95
C THR A 575 17.31 -20.83 8.88
N GLN A 576 18.10 -19.86 9.35
CA GLN A 576 19.22 -20.12 10.27
C GLN A 576 18.72 -20.63 11.62
N VAL A 577 17.67 -20.00 12.17
CA VAL A 577 17.05 -20.41 13.44
C VAL A 577 16.44 -21.81 13.35
N GLN A 578 15.67 -22.10 12.30
CA GLN A 578 15.01 -23.40 12.14
C GLN A 578 15.97 -24.56 11.84
N ASN A 579 17.14 -24.27 11.26
CA ASN A 579 18.17 -25.28 10.98
C ASN A 579 19.22 -25.42 12.09
N PHE A 580 19.13 -24.64 13.16
CA PHE A 580 20.08 -24.70 14.26
C PHE A 580 20.02 -26.08 14.93
N LYS A 581 21.17 -26.76 15.00
CA LYS A 581 21.32 -28.07 15.63
C LYS A 581 22.15 -27.91 16.91
N HIS A 582 21.61 -28.44 18.01
CA HIS A 582 22.20 -28.43 19.35
C HIS A 582 23.34 -29.44 19.47
#